data_AF-A0AAJ5RZZ1-F1
#
_entry.id   AF-A0AAJ5RZZ1-F1
#
_cell.length_a   1.000
_cell.length_b   1.000
_cell.length_c   1.000
_cell.angle_alpha   90.00
_cell.angle_beta   90.00
_cell.angle_gamma   90.00
#
_symmetry.space_group_name_H-M   'P 1'
#
loop_
_entity.id
_entity.type
_entity.pdbx_description
1 polymer ?
#
loop_
_entity_poly.entity_id
_entity_poly.type
_entity_poly.pdbx_seq_one_letter_code
_entity_poly.pdbx_strand_id
1 'polypeptide(L)'
;MSAASNIHSLLARLLPERVIAAPAPAGRRHRLFAGVGLPSQRSLLINRLDEASDLQAVYADLRHQALQGSVAALNDLGWIWLNGKYWRADTVLAGHLLRMAALQGNAAAWFNLGQQHYFGKGVDTSYAQAADCYRQAFERGMLHAAAALGDLYEEEVCDGEQQWQVDLVQAYQWFMRGAERGEARCRFEVGYRLMHGLYVEPDIKAALYWLELAAAAGVVQAAEELAVHFSSRDSVRYLQWRDRALQMGSTLALTMKLEDQIHS
;
A
#
# COMPACT_ATOMS: atom_id res chain seq x y z
N MET A 1 -39.10 -6.20 6.86
CA MET A 1 -37.77 -6.86 6.77
C MET A 1 -36.74 -5.78 6.50
N SER A 2 -35.77 -5.59 7.39
CA SER A 2 -34.73 -4.54 7.25
C SER A 2 -33.79 -4.86 6.09
N ALA A 3 -33.26 -3.84 5.38
CA ALA A 3 -32.22 -4.01 4.35
C ALA A 3 -31.00 -4.79 4.87
N ALA A 4 -30.69 -4.69 6.17
CA ALA A 4 -29.66 -5.48 6.81
C ALA A 4 -29.98 -6.98 6.80
N SER A 5 -31.23 -7.39 7.00
CA SER A 5 -31.64 -8.81 6.99
C SER A 5 -31.48 -9.48 5.63
N ASN A 6 -31.48 -8.72 4.53
CA ASN A 6 -31.32 -9.24 3.17
C ASN A 6 -29.85 -9.36 2.73
N ILE A 7 -28.96 -8.53 3.27
CA ILE A 7 -27.52 -8.57 2.94
C ILE A 7 -26.87 -9.82 3.55
N HIS A 8 -27.19 -10.15 4.80
CA HIS A 8 -26.60 -11.31 5.50
C HIS A 8 -27.05 -12.65 4.90
N SER A 9 -28.30 -12.74 4.40
CA SER A 9 -28.80 -13.95 3.74
C SER A 9 -28.19 -14.19 2.36
N LEU A 10 -27.81 -13.13 1.64
CA LEU A 10 -27.04 -13.21 0.40
C LEU A 10 -25.57 -13.55 0.66
N LEU A 11 -24.96 -12.95 1.68
CA LEU A 11 -23.59 -13.25 2.08
C LEU A 11 -23.40 -14.73 2.46
N ALA A 12 -24.35 -15.31 3.20
CA ALA A 12 -24.33 -16.73 3.56
C ALA A 12 -24.32 -17.66 2.34
N ARG A 13 -24.94 -17.25 1.22
CA ARG A 13 -24.94 -18.00 -0.04
C ARG A 13 -23.66 -17.79 -0.85
N LEU A 14 -23.03 -16.62 -0.73
CA LEU A 14 -21.77 -16.29 -1.42
C LEU A 14 -20.56 -16.98 -0.79
N LEU A 15 -20.52 -17.10 0.55
CA LEU A 15 -19.40 -17.70 1.26
C LEU A 15 -19.52 -19.24 1.26
N PRO A 16 -18.60 -20.01 0.63
CA PRO A 16 -18.65 -21.46 0.64
C PRO A 16 -18.53 -22.03 2.07
N GLU A 17 -19.08 -23.21 2.33
CA GLU A 17 -18.94 -23.84 3.65
C GLU A 17 -17.51 -24.37 3.89
N ARG A 18 -16.79 -24.70 2.81
CA ARG A 18 -15.42 -25.24 2.88
C ARG A 18 -14.50 -24.54 1.90
N VAL A 19 -13.28 -24.25 2.34
CA VAL A 19 -12.22 -23.77 1.49
C VAL A 19 -11.49 -24.93 0.83
N ILE A 20 -11.10 -24.73 -0.42
CA ILE A 20 -10.28 -25.69 -1.17
C ILE A 20 -8.83 -25.24 -1.00
N ALA A 21 -7.97 -26.16 -0.56
CA ALA A 21 -6.54 -25.88 -0.39
C ALA A 21 -5.96 -25.23 -1.66
N ALA A 22 -5.04 -24.27 -1.47
CA ALA A 22 -4.35 -23.66 -2.59
C ALA A 22 -3.59 -24.76 -3.36
N PRO A 23 -3.56 -24.70 -4.72
CA PRO A 23 -2.81 -25.67 -5.48
C PRO A 23 -1.34 -25.65 -5.06
N ALA A 24 -0.72 -26.83 -4.90
CA ALA A 24 0.70 -26.92 -4.64
C ALA A 24 1.46 -26.17 -5.75
N PRO A 25 2.56 -25.44 -5.44
CA PRO A 25 3.27 -24.65 -6.44
C PRO A 25 3.82 -25.57 -7.53
N ALA A 26 3.10 -25.65 -8.65
CA ALA A 26 3.54 -26.40 -9.81
C ALA A 26 4.74 -25.68 -10.42
N GLY A 27 5.82 -26.42 -10.68
CA GLY A 27 7.06 -25.91 -11.25
C GLY A 27 6.86 -25.25 -12.61
N ARG A 28 6.55 -23.96 -12.59
CA ARG A 28 6.82 -22.91 -13.58
C ARG A 28 6.05 -21.68 -13.13
N ARG A 29 6.82 -20.63 -12.79
CA ARG A 29 6.45 -19.22 -12.56
C ARG A 29 4.96 -18.91 -12.79
N HIS A 30 4.09 -19.32 -11.87
CA HIS A 30 2.95 -18.48 -11.58
C HIS A 30 3.57 -17.27 -10.91
N ARG A 31 3.43 -16.08 -11.50
CA ARG A 31 3.53 -14.86 -10.71
C ARG A 31 2.38 -14.95 -9.71
N LEU A 32 2.62 -15.64 -8.59
CA LEU A 32 1.77 -15.54 -7.43
C LEU A 32 1.85 -14.07 -7.11
N PHE A 33 0.81 -13.33 -7.48
CA PHE A 33 0.57 -11.97 -7.03
C PHE A 33 0.22 -12.01 -5.54
N ALA A 34 1.05 -12.68 -4.74
CA ALA A 34 0.95 -12.80 -3.31
C ALA A 34 1.42 -11.47 -2.73
N GLY A 35 0.54 -10.78 -2.03
CA GLY A 35 0.83 -9.49 -1.41
C GLY A 35 0.10 -8.30 -2.02
N VAL A 36 -0.92 -8.53 -2.85
CA VAL A 36 -1.77 -7.46 -3.34
C VAL A 36 -2.77 -7.03 -2.26
N GLY A 37 -2.74 -5.75 -1.90
CA GLY A 37 -3.64 -5.18 -0.91
C GLY A 37 -3.24 -5.43 0.54
N LEU A 38 -4.07 -4.97 1.46
CA LEU A 38 -3.85 -4.96 2.90
C LEU A 38 -5.05 -5.55 3.64
N PRO A 39 -4.85 -6.59 4.46
CA PRO A 39 -5.86 -7.02 5.42
C PRO A 39 -5.92 -6.04 6.60
N SER A 40 -6.94 -6.18 7.44
CA SER A 40 -7.25 -5.23 8.52
C SER A 40 -6.15 -5.16 9.58
N GLN A 41 -5.70 -6.30 10.08
CA GLN A 41 -4.56 -6.42 10.99
C GLN A 41 -3.51 -7.35 10.38
N ARG A 42 -2.69 -6.80 9.48
CA ARG A 42 -1.76 -7.57 8.64
C ARG A 42 -0.91 -8.57 9.40
N SER A 43 -0.17 -8.14 10.42
CA SER A 43 0.72 -9.04 11.16
C SER A 43 -0.07 -10.14 11.90
N LEU A 44 -1.16 -9.78 12.59
CA LEU A 44 -1.96 -10.74 13.35
C LEU A 44 -2.62 -11.78 12.44
N LEU A 45 -3.26 -11.33 11.36
CA LEU A 45 -3.95 -12.23 10.44
C LEU A 45 -2.96 -13.15 9.71
N ILE A 46 -1.84 -12.60 9.23
CA ILE A 46 -0.81 -13.39 8.55
C ILE A 46 -0.22 -14.43 9.50
N ASN A 47 0.18 -14.06 10.73
CA ASN A 47 0.69 -15.03 11.70
C ASN A 47 -0.34 -16.11 12.01
N ARG A 48 -1.60 -15.71 12.22
CA ARG A 48 -2.70 -16.67 12.45
C ARG A 48 -2.88 -17.66 11.29
N LEU A 49 -2.74 -17.20 10.04
CA LEU A 49 -2.88 -18.05 8.87
C LEU A 49 -1.64 -18.92 8.61
N ASP A 50 -0.43 -18.38 8.85
CA ASP A 50 0.84 -19.09 8.65
C ASP A 50 1.07 -20.16 9.74
N GLU A 51 0.63 -19.93 10.98
CA GLU A 51 0.78 -20.86 12.11
C GLU A 51 -0.37 -21.87 12.25
N ALA A 52 -1.46 -21.70 11.50
CA ALA A 52 -2.64 -22.56 11.62
C ALA A 52 -2.38 -23.98 11.11
N SER A 53 -2.59 -24.97 11.99
CA SER A 53 -2.64 -26.38 11.62
C SER A 53 -3.92 -26.74 10.84
N ASP A 54 -4.99 -25.96 11.01
CA ASP A 54 -6.25 -26.11 10.30
C ASP A 54 -6.76 -24.76 9.74
N LEU A 55 -6.52 -24.53 8.45
CA LEU A 55 -7.00 -23.35 7.73
C LEU A 55 -8.52 -23.32 7.57
N GLN A 56 -9.19 -24.47 7.58
CA GLN A 56 -10.66 -24.52 7.51
C GLN A 56 -11.27 -23.96 8.79
N ALA A 57 -10.67 -24.19 9.95
CA ALA A 57 -11.10 -23.58 11.21
C ALA A 57 -10.91 -22.06 11.22
N VAL A 58 -9.77 -21.56 10.71
CA VAL A 58 -9.54 -20.10 10.57
C VAL A 58 -10.57 -19.48 9.62
N TYR A 59 -10.84 -20.13 8.49
CA TYR A 59 -11.87 -19.70 7.56
C TYR A 59 -13.26 -19.69 8.19
N ALA A 60 -13.64 -20.75 8.92
CA ALA A 60 -14.95 -20.86 9.54
C ALA A 60 -15.21 -19.72 10.55
N ASP A 61 -14.19 -19.35 11.33
CA ASP A 61 -14.26 -18.21 12.24
C ASP A 61 -14.41 -16.87 11.49
N LEU A 62 -13.56 -16.60 10.49
CA LEU A 62 -13.70 -15.38 9.67
C LEU A 62 -15.05 -15.31 8.96
N ARG A 63 -15.54 -16.43 8.44
CA ARG A 63 -16.86 -16.56 7.83
C ARG A 63 -17.95 -16.22 8.84
N HIS A 64 -17.89 -16.79 10.04
CA HIS A 64 -18.85 -16.52 11.10
C HIS A 64 -18.87 -15.02 11.46
N GLN A 65 -17.69 -14.39 11.64
CA GLN A 65 -17.59 -12.96 11.90
C GLN A 65 -18.19 -12.11 10.77
N ALA A 66 -17.91 -12.46 9.51
CA ALA A 66 -18.47 -11.76 8.36
C ALA A 66 -20.00 -11.87 8.31
N LEU A 67 -20.57 -13.05 8.63
CA LEU A 67 -22.01 -13.26 8.72
C LEU A 67 -22.67 -12.49 9.88
N GLN A 68 -21.91 -12.13 10.91
CA GLN A 68 -22.35 -11.24 11.98
C GLN A 68 -22.18 -9.75 11.66
N GLY A 69 -21.73 -9.41 10.44
CA GLY A 69 -21.55 -8.03 10.00
C GLY A 69 -20.16 -7.45 10.26
N SER A 70 -19.16 -8.27 10.59
CA SER A 70 -17.78 -7.78 10.74
C SER A 70 -17.21 -7.30 9.41
N VAL A 71 -17.09 -5.98 9.28
CA VAL A 71 -16.48 -5.31 8.12
C VAL A 71 -15.00 -5.67 7.97
N ALA A 72 -14.30 -5.87 9.10
CA ALA A 72 -12.90 -6.32 9.09
C ALA A 72 -12.78 -7.74 8.52
N ALA A 73 -13.66 -8.66 8.92
CA ALA A 73 -13.67 -10.02 8.40
C ALA A 73 -14.02 -10.06 6.90
N LEU A 74 -14.92 -9.20 6.43
CA LEU A 74 -15.20 -9.04 5.00
C LEU A 74 -13.95 -8.58 4.23
N ASN A 75 -13.23 -7.58 4.76
CA ASN A 75 -11.97 -7.12 4.16
C ASN A 75 -10.90 -8.22 4.16
N ASP A 76 -10.75 -8.94 5.27
CA ASP A 76 -9.75 -9.99 5.44
C ASP A 76 -10.02 -11.17 4.52
N LEU A 77 -11.27 -11.67 4.45
CA LEU A 77 -11.66 -12.72 3.51
C LEU A 77 -11.51 -12.27 2.06
N GLY A 78 -11.88 -11.03 1.74
CA GLY A 78 -11.67 -10.44 0.42
C GLY A 78 -10.19 -10.43 0.03
N TRP A 79 -9.32 -9.99 0.94
CA TRP A 79 -7.87 -10.00 0.73
C TRP A 79 -7.31 -11.41 0.55
N ILE A 80 -7.76 -12.39 1.35
CA ILE A 80 -7.27 -13.77 1.24
C ILE A 80 -7.67 -14.38 -0.11
N TRP A 81 -8.93 -14.24 -0.53
CA TRP A 81 -9.40 -14.76 -1.82
C TRP A 81 -8.79 -14.06 -3.03
N LEU A 82 -8.47 -12.77 -2.92
CA LEU A 82 -7.77 -12.02 -3.98
C LEU A 82 -6.34 -12.54 -4.21
N ASN A 83 -5.69 -13.05 -3.16
CA ASN A 83 -4.30 -13.48 -3.20
C ASN A 83 -4.14 -14.99 -3.42
N GLY A 84 -5.04 -15.81 -2.89
CA GLY A 84 -5.02 -17.25 -3.07
C GLY A 84 -3.87 -18.00 -2.38
N LYS A 85 -3.17 -17.37 -1.42
CA LYS A 85 -2.00 -17.96 -0.73
C LYS A 85 -2.41 -19.16 0.14
N TYR A 86 -3.51 -19.04 0.89
CA TYR A 86 -3.89 -20.01 1.92
C TYR A 86 -4.92 -21.04 1.40
N TRP A 87 -5.84 -20.59 0.57
CA TRP A 87 -6.79 -21.43 -0.15
C TRP A 87 -6.97 -20.90 -1.57
N ARG A 88 -7.50 -21.72 -2.47
CA ARG A 88 -7.68 -21.40 -3.88
C ARG A 88 -8.36 -20.03 -4.04
N ALA A 89 -7.74 -19.16 -4.84
CA ALA A 89 -8.26 -17.83 -5.12
C ALA A 89 -9.65 -17.88 -5.77
N ASP A 90 -10.48 -16.91 -5.40
CA ASP A 90 -11.73 -16.56 -6.07
C ASP A 90 -11.80 -15.03 -6.13
N THR A 91 -11.30 -14.47 -7.22
CA THR A 91 -11.13 -13.02 -7.38
C THR A 91 -12.46 -12.29 -7.58
N VAL A 92 -13.47 -12.98 -8.13
CA VAL A 92 -14.83 -12.44 -8.27
C VAL A 92 -15.47 -12.31 -6.90
N LEU A 93 -15.41 -13.39 -6.11
CA LEU A 93 -15.92 -13.39 -4.75
C LEU A 93 -15.17 -12.40 -3.85
N ALA A 94 -13.85 -12.29 -4.00
CA ALA A 94 -13.04 -11.26 -3.35
C ALA A 94 -13.58 -9.84 -3.65
N GLY A 95 -13.83 -9.52 -4.92
CA GLY A 95 -14.37 -8.23 -5.31
C GLY A 95 -15.73 -7.92 -4.68
N HIS A 96 -16.61 -8.92 -4.57
CA HIS A 96 -17.88 -8.77 -3.86
C HIS A 96 -17.69 -8.46 -2.37
N LEU A 97 -16.83 -9.22 -1.68
CA LEU A 97 -16.55 -8.99 -0.25
C LEU A 97 -15.93 -7.61 0.01
N LEU A 98 -14.94 -7.25 -0.78
CA LEU A 98 -14.26 -5.96 -0.67
C LEU A 98 -15.24 -4.81 -0.94
N ARG A 99 -16.11 -4.93 -1.95
CA ARG A 99 -17.16 -3.93 -2.20
C ARG A 99 -18.14 -3.80 -1.05
N MET A 100 -18.57 -4.91 -0.43
CA MET A 100 -19.42 -4.86 0.76
C MET A 100 -18.73 -4.17 1.94
N ALA A 101 -17.44 -4.45 2.18
CA ALA A 101 -16.69 -3.78 3.25
C ALA A 101 -16.46 -2.29 2.96
N ALA A 102 -16.12 -1.95 1.71
CA ALA A 102 -15.86 -0.59 1.26
C ALA A 102 -17.10 0.31 1.36
N LEU A 103 -18.27 -0.19 0.96
CA LEU A 103 -19.54 0.53 1.09
C LEU A 103 -19.97 0.76 2.55
N GLN A 104 -19.44 -0.04 3.49
CA GLN A 104 -19.60 0.16 4.93
C GLN A 104 -18.52 1.08 5.54
N GLY A 105 -17.72 1.74 4.71
CA GLY A 105 -16.72 2.73 5.14
C GLY A 105 -15.32 2.20 5.39
N ASN A 106 -15.03 0.92 5.08
CA ASN A 106 -13.69 0.38 5.27
C ASN A 106 -12.70 0.93 4.23
N ALA A 107 -11.73 1.71 4.68
CA ALA A 107 -10.72 2.30 3.81
C ALA A 107 -9.77 1.25 3.19
N ALA A 108 -9.38 0.21 3.94
CA ALA A 108 -8.54 -0.87 3.43
C ALA A 108 -9.22 -1.66 2.31
N ALA A 109 -10.55 -1.85 2.39
CA ALA A 109 -11.32 -2.50 1.36
C ALA A 109 -11.39 -1.64 0.08
N TRP A 110 -11.55 -0.32 0.20
CA TRP A 110 -11.41 0.59 -0.94
C TRP A 110 -10.03 0.48 -1.58
N PHE A 111 -8.96 0.47 -0.78
CA PHE A 111 -7.61 0.28 -1.31
C PHE A 111 -7.46 -1.07 -2.02
N ASN A 112 -7.97 -2.15 -1.44
CA ASN A 112 -7.92 -3.49 -2.03
C ASN A 112 -8.70 -3.61 -3.34
N LEU A 113 -9.84 -2.93 -3.48
CA LEU A 113 -10.54 -2.79 -4.77
C LEU A 113 -9.68 -2.04 -5.78
N GLY A 114 -9.00 -0.98 -5.36
CA GLY A 114 -8.09 -0.24 -6.22
C GLY A 114 -6.97 -1.14 -6.75
N GLN A 115 -6.37 -1.94 -5.86
CA GLN A 115 -5.37 -2.92 -6.23
C GLN A 115 -5.92 -4.01 -7.16
N GLN A 116 -7.18 -4.42 -6.99
CA GLN A 116 -7.83 -5.38 -7.89
C GLN A 116 -7.95 -4.83 -9.32
N HIS A 117 -8.34 -3.57 -9.47
CA HIS A 117 -8.41 -2.87 -10.76
C HIS A 117 -7.03 -2.55 -11.34
N TYR A 118 -6.04 -2.20 -10.50
CA TYR A 118 -4.67 -1.93 -10.95
C TYR A 118 -4.00 -3.17 -11.53
N PHE A 119 -4.17 -4.34 -10.90
CA PHE A 119 -3.56 -5.59 -11.37
C PHE A 119 -4.47 -6.43 -12.30
N GLY A 120 -5.70 -5.99 -12.58
CA GLY A 120 -6.65 -6.77 -13.38
C GLY A 120 -7.01 -8.13 -12.78
N LYS A 121 -7.11 -8.22 -11.45
CA LYS A 121 -7.36 -9.51 -10.76
C LYS A 121 -8.84 -9.88 -10.79
N GLY A 122 -9.24 -10.69 -11.77
CA GLY A 122 -10.63 -11.12 -11.95
C GLY A 122 -11.56 -10.03 -12.47
N VAL A 123 -10.98 -8.92 -12.92
CA VAL A 123 -11.62 -7.79 -13.59
C VAL A 123 -10.64 -7.28 -14.64
N ASP A 124 -11.12 -6.55 -15.63
CA ASP A 124 -10.22 -5.87 -16.56
C ASP A 124 -9.42 -4.79 -15.84
N THR A 125 -8.15 -4.63 -16.23
CA THR A 125 -7.30 -3.58 -15.67
C THR A 125 -7.91 -2.22 -15.98
N SER A 126 -8.04 -1.38 -14.95
CA SER A 126 -8.58 -0.03 -15.08
C SER A 126 -7.93 0.91 -14.07
N TYR A 127 -6.96 1.69 -14.53
CA TYR A 127 -6.30 2.68 -13.68
C TYR A 127 -7.24 3.81 -13.24
N ALA A 128 -8.22 4.19 -14.07
CA ALA A 128 -9.25 5.14 -13.65
C ALA A 128 -10.05 4.62 -12.43
N GLN A 129 -10.48 3.35 -12.47
CA GLN A 129 -11.20 2.74 -11.33
C GLN A 129 -10.28 2.54 -10.12
N ALA A 130 -9.00 2.21 -10.35
CA ALA A 130 -8.00 2.13 -9.28
C ALA A 130 -7.81 3.50 -8.59
N ALA A 131 -7.66 4.57 -9.37
CA ALA A 131 -7.52 5.94 -8.87
C ALA A 131 -8.74 6.35 -8.04
N ASP A 132 -9.95 6.07 -8.52
CA ASP A 132 -11.17 6.33 -7.77
C ASP A 132 -11.19 5.60 -6.43
N CYS A 133 -10.82 4.32 -6.43
CA CYS A 133 -10.77 3.50 -5.22
C CYS A 133 -9.72 4.02 -4.22
N TYR A 134 -8.51 4.35 -4.67
CA TYR A 134 -7.47 4.91 -3.80
C TYR A 134 -7.86 6.27 -3.22
N ARG A 135 -8.54 7.11 -4.02
CA ARG A 135 -9.11 8.37 -3.53
C ARG A 135 -10.13 8.12 -2.42
N GLN A 136 -11.05 7.16 -2.61
CA GLN A 136 -12.03 6.81 -1.58
C GLN A 136 -11.37 6.24 -0.32
N ALA A 137 -10.27 5.50 -0.44
CA ALA A 137 -9.49 5.01 0.69
C ALA A 137 -8.82 6.16 1.46
N PHE A 138 -8.17 7.10 0.75
CA PHE A 138 -7.54 8.27 1.34
C PHE A 138 -8.52 9.15 2.10
N GLU A 139 -9.69 9.45 1.52
CA GLU A 139 -10.71 10.28 2.20
C GLU A 139 -11.32 9.60 3.43
N ARG A 140 -11.14 8.28 3.58
CA ARG A 140 -11.54 7.51 4.77
C ARG A 140 -10.38 7.28 5.74
N GLY A 141 -9.29 8.01 5.60
CA GLY A 141 -8.18 8.03 6.56
C GLY A 141 -7.02 7.09 6.24
N MET A 142 -7.04 6.36 5.12
CA MET A 142 -5.92 5.52 4.71
C MET A 142 -4.88 6.36 3.96
N LEU A 143 -4.04 7.06 4.71
CA LEU A 143 -3.17 8.11 4.16
C LEU A 143 -2.22 7.62 3.07
N HIS A 144 -1.67 6.40 3.18
CA HIS A 144 -0.77 5.84 2.18
C HIS A 144 -1.43 5.60 0.81
N ALA A 145 -2.77 5.65 0.72
CA ALA A 145 -3.46 5.63 -0.58
C ALA A 145 -3.16 6.89 -1.41
N ALA A 146 -2.75 8.00 -0.79
CA ALA A 146 -2.25 9.17 -1.53
C ALA A 146 -0.93 8.88 -2.25
N ALA A 147 -0.02 8.12 -1.64
CA ALA A 147 1.21 7.70 -2.31
C ALA A 147 0.90 6.77 -3.50
N ALA A 148 -0.01 5.82 -3.32
CA ALA A 148 -0.45 4.94 -4.40
C ALA A 148 -1.12 5.71 -5.56
N LEU A 149 -1.86 6.78 -5.26
CA LEU A 149 -2.38 7.69 -6.28
C LEU A 149 -1.28 8.45 -7.01
N GLY A 150 -0.32 8.97 -6.27
CA GLY A 150 0.85 9.64 -6.84
C GLY A 150 1.58 8.72 -7.83
N ASP A 151 1.93 7.51 -7.39
CA ASP A 151 2.58 6.49 -8.22
C ASP A 151 1.75 6.17 -9.48
N LEU A 152 0.43 6.03 -9.32
CA LEU A 152 -0.45 5.68 -10.43
C LEU A 152 -0.48 6.76 -11.53
N TYR A 153 -0.40 8.03 -11.16
CA TYR A 153 -0.34 9.14 -12.11
C TYR A 153 1.04 9.30 -12.76
N GLU A 154 2.08 8.63 -12.24
CA GLU A 154 3.41 8.55 -12.86
C GLU A 154 3.58 7.28 -13.71
N GLU A 155 2.64 6.34 -13.64
CA GLU A 155 2.70 5.06 -14.37
C GLU A 155 2.51 5.27 -15.88
N GLU A 156 3.53 4.89 -16.64
CA GLU A 156 3.46 4.81 -18.10
C GLU A 156 2.76 3.53 -18.54
N VAL A 157 1.77 3.66 -19.41
CA VAL A 157 0.99 2.54 -19.92
C VAL A 157 1.38 2.26 -21.36
N CYS A 158 1.99 1.10 -21.61
CA CYS A 158 2.39 0.69 -22.96
C CYS A 158 1.26 0.02 -23.76
N ASP A 159 0.08 -0.18 -23.15
CA ASP A 159 -1.09 -0.76 -23.78
C ASP A 159 -2.00 0.34 -24.36
N GLY A 160 -2.04 0.42 -25.70
CA GLY A 160 -2.73 1.49 -26.42
C GLY A 160 -4.26 1.44 -26.34
N GLU A 161 -4.85 0.39 -25.78
CA GLU A 161 -6.30 0.30 -25.57
C GLU A 161 -6.76 1.03 -24.30
N GLN A 162 -5.86 1.28 -23.35
CA GLN A 162 -6.19 1.95 -22.10
C GLN A 162 -6.12 3.47 -22.22
N GLN A 163 -7.21 4.14 -21.83
CA GLN A 163 -7.28 5.60 -21.73
C GLN A 163 -6.70 6.10 -20.40
N TRP A 164 -5.43 5.83 -20.15
CA TRP A 164 -4.70 6.37 -19.00
C TRP A 164 -3.43 7.06 -19.50
N GLN A 165 -3.14 8.23 -18.94
CA GLN A 165 -1.99 9.04 -19.31
C GLN A 165 -1.30 9.51 -18.04
N VAL A 166 0.02 9.59 -18.11
CA VAL A 166 0.85 10.17 -17.07
C VAL A 166 0.42 11.63 -16.84
N ASP A 167 0.21 11.98 -15.58
CA ASP A 167 -0.10 13.34 -15.12
C ASP A 167 0.71 13.66 -13.87
N LEU A 168 1.93 14.16 -14.10
CA LEU A 168 2.89 14.48 -13.04
C LEU A 168 2.39 15.61 -12.13
N VAL A 169 1.48 16.46 -12.62
CA VAL A 169 0.86 17.52 -11.81
C VAL A 169 -0.13 16.89 -10.82
N GLN A 170 -0.98 15.97 -11.27
CA GLN A 170 -1.85 15.20 -10.37
C GLN A 170 -1.03 14.36 -9.38
N ALA A 171 0.05 13.72 -9.84
CA ALA A 171 0.92 12.94 -8.97
C ALA A 171 1.44 13.78 -7.79
N TYR A 172 2.04 14.95 -8.10
CA TYR A 172 2.55 15.86 -7.09
C TYR A 172 1.44 16.39 -6.16
N GLN A 173 0.26 16.72 -6.68
CA GLN A 173 -0.88 17.13 -5.85
C GLN A 173 -1.29 16.06 -4.84
N TRP A 174 -1.29 14.79 -5.24
CA TRP A 174 -1.60 13.69 -4.31
C TRP A 174 -0.51 13.47 -3.28
N PHE A 175 0.77 13.51 -3.67
CA PHE A 175 1.87 13.48 -2.71
C PHE A 175 1.77 14.65 -1.71
N MET A 176 1.48 15.87 -2.16
CA MET A 176 1.27 17.02 -1.27
C MET A 176 0.14 16.78 -0.27
N ARG A 177 -1.03 16.32 -0.73
CA ARG A 177 -2.18 16.04 0.15
C ARG A 177 -1.87 14.95 1.20
N GLY A 178 -1.12 13.93 0.81
CA GLY A 178 -0.63 12.90 1.74
C GLY A 178 0.36 13.46 2.75
N ALA A 179 1.32 14.27 2.29
CA ALA A 179 2.35 14.88 3.13
C ALA A 179 1.77 15.82 4.20
N GLU A 180 0.79 16.65 3.82
CA GLU A 180 0.04 17.56 4.69
C GLU A 180 -0.74 16.79 5.78
N ARG A 181 -1.30 15.62 5.45
CA ARG A 181 -1.95 14.74 6.44
C ARG A 181 -0.97 13.86 7.22
N GLY A 182 0.32 13.97 6.93
CA GLY A 182 1.39 13.34 7.69
C GLY A 182 1.83 11.96 7.24
N GLU A 183 1.48 11.56 6.02
CA GLU A 183 1.98 10.35 5.40
C GLU A 183 3.48 10.50 5.10
N ALA A 184 4.29 9.61 5.67
CA ALA A 184 5.75 9.76 5.70
C ALA A 184 6.40 9.60 4.31
N ARG A 185 5.91 8.66 3.50
CA ARG A 185 6.40 8.44 2.14
C ARG A 185 6.06 9.65 1.27
N CYS A 186 4.84 10.15 1.31
CA CYS A 186 4.43 11.36 0.61
C CYS A 186 5.29 12.57 0.99
N ARG A 187 5.65 12.74 2.27
CA ARG A 187 6.59 13.80 2.69
C ARG A 187 7.96 13.66 2.01
N PHE A 188 8.48 12.43 1.91
CA PHE A 188 9.70 12.17 1.17
C PHE A 188 9.54 12.52 -0.32
N GLU A 189 8.48 12.05 -0.96
CA GLU A 189 8.22 12.29 -2.40
C GLU A 189 8.12 13.78 -2.73
N VAL A 190 7.46 14.57 -1.87
CA VAL A 190 7.40 16.03 -1.99
C VAL A 190 8.77 16.66 -1.79
N GLY A 191 9.45 16.30 -0.71
CA GLY A 191 10.75 16.87 -0.36
C GLY A 191 11.81 16.60 -1.43
N TYR A 192 11.85 15.38 -1.96
CA TYR A 192 12.75 14.98 -3.03
C TYR A 192 12.51 15.77 -4.32
N ARG A 193 11.24 15.92 -4.75
CA ARG A 193 10.90 16.69 -5.96
C ARG A 193 11.29 18.17 -5.83
N LEU A 194 11.05 18.78 -4.67
CA LEU A 194 11.44 20.16 -4.40
C LEU A 194 12.96 20.34 -4.30
N MET A 195 13.69 19.33 -3.82
CA MET A 195 15.16 19.38 -3.77
C MET A 195 15.77 19.35 -5.17
N HIS A 196 15.22 18.53 -6.07
CA HIS A 196 15.80 18.24 -7.38
C HIS A 196 15.11 18.96 -8.55
N GLY A 197 14.03 19.72 -8.31
CA GLY A 197 13.29 20.42 -9.36
C GLY A 197 12.52 19.49 -10.30
N LEU A 198 12.02 18.37 -9.78
CA LEU A 198 11.38 17.34 -10.61
C LEU A 198 9.92 17.72 -10.86
N TYR A 199 9.67 18.33 -12.03
CA TYR A 199 8.34 18.75 -12.49
C TYR A 199 7.65 19.78 -11.59
N VAL A 200 8.41 20.37 -10.66
CA VAL A 200 8.02 21.45 -9.75
C VAL A 200 9.19 22.41 -9.62
N GLU A 201 8.90 23.69 -9.35
CA GLU A 201 9.95 24.67 -9.08
C GLU A 201 10.76 24.26 -7.83
N PRO A 202 12.10 24.26 -7.89
CA PRO A 202 12.93 23.93 -6.74
C PRO A 202 12.69 24.88 -5.56
N ASP A 203 12.50 24.31 -4.37
CA ASP A 203 12.50 25.05 -3.11
C ASP A 203 13.25 24.24 -2.06
N ILE A 204 14.52 24.58 -1.88
CA ILE A 204 15.41 23.88 -0.95
C ILE A 204 14.93 23.98 0.50
N LYS A 205 14.31 25.09 0.90
CA LYS A 205 13.85 25.24 2.29
C LYS A 205 12.65 24.33 2.56
N ALA A 206 11.68 24.33 1.64
CA ALA A 206 10.54 23.44 1.73
C ALA A 206 10.96 21.97 1.60
N ALA A 207 11.91 21.67 0.72
CA ALA A 207 12.48 20.34 0.57
C ALA A 207 13.06 19.80 1.88
N LEU A 208 13.95 20.58 2.52
CA LEU A 208 14.54 20.21 3.80
C LEU A 208 13.47 20.00 4.87
N TYR A 209 12.47 20.89 4.97
CA TYR A 209 11.37 20.73 5.91
C TYR A 209 10.64 19.39 5.76
N TRP A 210 10.26 19.03 4.52
CA TRP A 210 9.53 17.78 4.27
C TRP A 210 10.39 16.54 4.47
N LEU A 211 11.65 16.57 4.04
CA LEU A 211 12.59 15.47 4.23
C LEU A 211 12.91 15.24 5.71
N GLU A 212 13.10 16.30 6.50
CA GLU A 212 13.34 16.19 7.93
C GLU A 212 12.15 15.53 8.64
N LEU A 213 10.91 15.88 8.27
CA LEU A 213 9.69 15.25 8.79
C LEU A 213 9.56 13.78 8.36
N ALA A 214 9.93 13.45 7.12
CA ALA A 214 9.92 12.06 6.63
C ALA A 214 10.96 11.20 7.36
N ALA A 215 12.18 11.72 7.54
CA ALA A 215 13.26 11.05 8.26
C ALA A 215 12.94 10.87 9.76
N ALA A 216 12.29 11.86 10.38
CA ALA A 216 11.77 11.74 11.74
C ALA A 216 10.74 10.62 11.88
N ALA A 217 9.92 10.40 10.84
CA ALA A 217 8.95 9.31 10.76
C ALA A 217 9.56 7.96 10.31
N GLY A 218 10.88 7.88 10.12
CA GLY A 218 11.58 6.63 9.84
C GLY A 218 11.80 6.32 8.35
N VAL A 219 11.58 7.28 7.45
CA VAL A 219 11.90 7.11 6.03
C VAL A 219 13.42 7.23 5.84
N VAL A 220 14.07 6.11 5.56
CA VAL A 220 15.54 6.01 5.49
C VAL A 220 16.10 6.86 4.36
N GLN A 221 15.46 6.81 3.19
CA GLN A 221 15.83 7.58 2.01
C GLN A 221 15.83 9.08 2.30
N ALA A 222 14.92 9.58 3.15
CA ALA A 222 14.91 10.99 3.51
C ALA A 222 16.15 11.39 4.33
N ALA A 223 16.61 10.54 5.26
CA ALA A 223 17.83 10.79 6.01
C ALA A 223 19.09 10.67 5.13
N GLU A 224 19.09 9.74 4.17
CA GLU A 224 20.14 9.62 3.16
C GLU A 224 20.26 10.90 2.31
N GLU A 225 19.14 11.41 1.79
CA GLU A 225 19.11 12.64 1.00
C GLU A 225 19.58 13.85 1.79
N LEU A 226 19.20 13.95 3.07
CA LEU A 226 19.68 15.01 3.95
C LEU A 226 21.19 14.89 4.19
N ALA A 227 21.71 13.68 4.40
CA ALA A 227 23.15 13.46 4.54
C ALA A 227 23.91 13.88 3.27
N VAL A 228 23.46 13.43 2.09
CA VAL A 228 24.05 13.84 0.79
C VAL A 228 24.03 15.36 0.65
N HIS A 229 22.91 16.00 0.96
CA HIS A 229 22.78 17.45 0.89
C HIS A 229 23.80 18.18 1.77
N PHE A 230 23.99 17.74 3.02
CA PHE A 230 24.88 18.43 3.96
C PHE A 230 26.36 18.05 3.84
N SER A 231 26.70 16.97 3.14
CA SER A 231 28.08 16.43 3.03
C SER A 231 29.16 17.48 2.74
N SER A 232 28.90 18.44 1.86
CA SER A 232 29.82 19.53 1.50
C SER A 232 29.45 20.90 2.07
N ARG A 233 28.35 20.98 2.84
CA ARG A 233 27.75 22.25 3.30
C ARG A 233 27.83 22.44 4.80
N ASP A 234 27.62 21.38 5.57
CA ASP A 234 27.56 21.41 7.03
C ASP A 234 27.95 20.03 7.59
N SER A 235 29.18 19.92 8.09
CA SER A 235 29.70 18.66 8.61
C SER A 235 28.92 18.14 9.81
N VAL A 236 28.36 19.02 10.64
CA VAL A 236 27.59 18.62 11.82
C VAL A 236 26.26 18.00 11.40
N ARG A 237 25.52 18.68 10.51
CA ARG A 237 24.24 18.14 10.00
C ARG A 237 24.44 16.89 9.14
N TYR A 238 25.53 16.83 8.37
CA TYR A 238 25.91 15.63 7.64
C TYR A 238 26.05 14.42 8.58
N LEU A 239 26.89 14.53 9.61
CA LEU A 239 27.12 13.44 10.55
C LEU A 239 25.83 13.02 11.27
N GLN A 240 24.99 14.00 11.65
CA GLN A 240 23.69 13.73 12.27
C GLN A 240 22.79 12.88 11.38
N TRP A 241 22.60 13.28 10.11
CA TRP A 241 21.70 12.58 9.20
C TRP A 241 22.28 11.25 8.71
N ARG A 242 23.59 11.17 8.48
CA ARG A 242 24.30 9.91 8.18
C ARG A 242 24.11 8.89 9.32
N ASP A 243 24.34 9.30 10.56
CA ASP A 243 24.19 8.41 11.72
C ASP A 243 22.73 8.03 11.97
N ARG A 244 21.79 8.94 11.69
CA ARG A 244 20.36 8.64 11.72
C ARG A 244 19.98 7.60 10.66
N ALA A 245 20.46 7.75 9.43
CA ALA A 245 20.24 6.77 8.36
C ALA A 245 20.84 5.40 8.71
N LEU A 246 22.03 5.36 9.31
CA LEU A 246 22.65 4.14 9.84
C LEU A 246 21.80 3.43 10.90
N GLN A 247 21.25 4.17 11.86
CA GLN A 247 20.36 3.60 12.88
C GLN A 247 19.09 2.96 12.28
N MET A 248 18.66 3.44 11.11
CA MET A 248 17.53 2.88 10.38
C MET A 248 17.93 1.77 9.39
N GLY A 249 19.21 1.37 9.36
CA GLY A 249 19.70 0.26 8.55
C GLY A 249 20.17 0.65 7.14
N SER A 250 20.45 1.93 6.88
CA SER A 250 20.98 2.38 5.58
C SER A 250 22.36 1.77 5.27
N THR A 251 22.46 1.11 4.13
CA THR A 251 23.75 0.65 3.58
C THR A 251 24.54 1.80 2.96
N LEU A 252 23.88 2.79 2.38
CA LEU A 252 24.52 3.98 1.82
C LEU A 252 25.19 4.83 2.92
N ALA A 253 24.54 4.99 4.07
CA ALA A 253 25.14 5.71 5.18
C ALA A 253 26.33 4.95 5.81
N LEU A 254 26.37 3.62 5.65
CA LEU A 254 27.54 2.82 6.01
C LEU A 254 28.71 3.08 5.07
N THR A 255 28.48 3.17 3.77
CA THR A 255 29.55 3.50 2.82
C THR A 255 30.07 4.91 3.06
N MET A 256 29.18 5.89 3.26
CA MET A 256 29.55 7.25 3.66
C MET A 256 30.47 7.26 4.89
N LYS A 257 30.09 6.52 5.94
CA LYS A 257 30.89 6.43 7.17
C LYS A 257 32.27 5.81 6.95
N LEU A 258 32.38 4.80 6.08
CA LEU A 258 33.66 4.18 5.74
C LEU A 258 34.55 5.15 4.95
N GLU A 259 33.97 5.93 4.03
CA GLU A 259 34.68 6.95 3.28
C GLU A 259 35.21 8.06 4.20
N ASP A 260 34.42 8.50 5.18
CA ASP A 260 34.86 9.51 6.14
C ASP A 260 36.11 9.07 6.93
N GLN A 261 36.27 7.78 7.23
CA GLN A 261 37.44 7.23 7.93
C GLN A 261 38.71 7.17 7.06
N ILE A 262 38.55 7.15 5.74
CA ILE A 262 39.67 7.17 4.81
C ILE A 262 40.21 8.59 4.64
N HIS A 263 39.33 9.59 4.78
CA HIS A 263 39.65 11.01 4.56
C HIS A 263 39.91 11.82 5.85
N SER A 264 39.81 11.18 7.03
CA SER A 264 40.10 11.76 8.35
C SER A 264 41.56 11.61 8.76
#